data_AF-A0A920JPM1-F1
#
_entry.id   AF-A0A920JPM1-F1
#
_cell.length_a   1.000
_cell.length_b   1.000
_cell.length_c   1.000
_cell.angle_alpha   90.00
_cell.angle_beta   90.00
_cell.angle_gamma   90.00
#
_symmetry.space_group_name_H-M   'P 1'
#
loop_
_entity.id
_entity.type
_entity.pdbx_description
1 polymer ?
#
loop_
_entity_poly.entity_id
_entity_poly.type
_entity_poly.pdbx_seq_one_letter_code
_entity_poly.pdbx_strand_id
1 'polypeptide(L)' 'MPEERNRMMVDTISDKLYTPSSDAVDNLIEENISIEKIKNVGNIMIDTLIRNYDEIVSKIILNHRVFNR' A
#
# COMPACT_ATOMS: atom_id res chain seq x y z
N MET A 1 -6.83 -2.93 15.30
CA MET A 1 -5.46 -2.58 15.75
C MET A 1 -5.38 -1.06 15.98
N PRO A 2 -4.39 -0.52 16.70
CA PRO A 2 -4.23 0.93 16.86
C PRO A 2 -4.21 1.69 15.52
N GLU A 3 -3.50 1.14 14.53
CA GLU A 3 -3.37 1.67 13.17
C GLU A 3 -4.74 1.75 12.48
N GLU A 4 -5.58 0.73 12.68
CA GLU A 4 -6.91 0.67 12.10
C GLU A 4 -7.87 1.70 12.69
N ARG A 5 -7.73 1.99 13.99
CA ARG A 5 -8.48 3.07 14.63
C ARG A 5 -8.08 4.43 14.04
N ASN A 6 -6.79 4.62 13.80
CA ASN A 6 -6.27 5.84 13.19
C ASN A 6 -6.76 5.98 11.75
N ARG A 7 -6.80 4.89 10.96
CA ARG A 7 -7.35 4.87 9.61
C ARG A 7 -8.80 5.36 9.61
N MET A 8 -9.68 4.72 10.38
CA MET A 8 -11.09 5.09 10.45
C MET A 8 -11.27 6.57 10.84
N MET A 9 -10.52 7.05 11.86
CA MET A 9 -10.60 8.44 12.28
C MET A 9 -10.23 9.40 11.14
N VAL A 10 -9.14 9.14 10.41
CA VAL A 10 -8.72 9.96 9.28
C VAL A 10 -9.71 9.87 8.12
N ASP A 11 -10.26 8.70 7.84
CA ASP A 11 -11.24 8.49 6.78
C ASP A 11 -12.49 9.37 6.99
N THR A 12 -12.95 9.52 8.25
CA THR A 12 -14.14 10.34 8.57
C THR A 12 -13.98 11.83 8.26
N ILE A 13 -12.76 12.37 8.36
CA ILE A 13 -12.48 13.80 8.12
C ILE A 13 -11.95 14.08 6.71
N SER A 14 -11.74 13.04 5.91
CA SER A 14 -11.18 13.15 4.56
C SER A 14 -12.26 13.33 3.50
N ASP A 15 -11.96 14.18 2.51
CA ASP A 15 -12.82 14.37 1.33
C ASP A 15 -12.65 13.25 0.29
N LYS A 16 -11.45 12.66 0.22
CA LYS A 16 -11.09 11.60 -0.73
C LYS A 16 -10.23 10.54 -0.06
N LEU A 17 -10.50 9.29 -0.37
CA LEU A 17 -9.78 8.11 0.08
C LEU A 17 -9.15 7.41 -1.12
N TYR A 18 -7.82 7.42 -1.17
CA TYR A 18 -7.06 6.75 -2.23
C TYR A 18 -6.70 5.34 -1.79
N THR A 19 -7.26 4.34 -2.45
CA THR A 19 -7.08 2.93 -2.05
C THR A 19 -5.96 2.26 -2.83
N PRO A 20 -5.20 1.36 -2.18
CA PRO A 20 -4.06 0.68 -2.81
C PRO A 20 -4.47 -0.52 -3.67
N SER A 21 -5.71 -1.01 -3.53
CA SER A 21 -6.17 -2.27 -4.11
C SER A 21 -7.70 -2.36 -4.14
N SER A 22 -8.22 -3.34 -4.86
CA SER A 22 -9.67 -3.56 -5.05
C SER A 22 -10.36 -3.98 -3.75
N ASP A 23 -9.75 -4.87 -2.97
CA ASP A 23 -10.26 -5.33 -1.68
C ASP A 23 -10.36 -4.17 -0.66
N ALA A 24 -9.44 -3.20 -0.72
CA ALA A 24 -9.55 -1.99 0.10
C ALA A 24 -10.73 -1.10 -0.30
N VAL A 25 -11.15 -1.11 -1.58
CA VAL A 25 -12.40 -0.45 -2.00
C VAL A 25 -13.59 -1.17 -1.39
N ASP A 26 -13.62 -2.50 -1.50
CA ASP A 26 -14.72 -3.32 -0.99
C ASP A 26 -14.90 -3.14 0.52
N ASN A 27 -13.80 -3.15 1.29
CA ASN A 27 -13.83 -2.90 2.74
C ASN A 27 -14.44 -1.53 3.10
N LEU A 28 -14.06 -0.47 2.39
CA LEU A 28 -14.61 0.87 2.64
C LEU A 28 -16.10 0.97 2.28
N ILE A 29 -16.54 0.25 1.25
CA ILE A 29 -17.96 0.16 0.89
C ILE A 29 -18.74 -0.59 2.00
N GLU A 30 -18.20 -1.70 2.52
CA GLU A 30 -18.80 -2.44 3.65
C GLU A 30 -18.87 -1.59 4.93
N GLU A 31 -17.93 -0.65 5.10
CA GLU A 31 -17.91 0.36 6.16
C GLU A 31 -18.89 1.53 5.93
N ASN A 32 -19.69 1.49 4.87
CA ASN A 32 -20.65 2.52 4.46
C ASN A 32 -19.99 3.87 4.08
N ILE A 33 -18.77 3.84 3.57
CA ILE A 33 -18.14 5.02 2.98
C ILE A 33 -18.69 5.24 1.57
N SER A 34 -19.04 6.50 1.29
CA SER A 34 -19.62 6.87 0.01
C SER A 34 -18.67 6.66 -1.16
N ILE A 35 -19.15 6.04 -2.24
CA ILE A 35 -18.32 5.62 -3.38
C ILE A 35 -17.61 6.78 -4.06
N GLU A 36 -18.19 7.98 -4.07
CA GLU A 36 -17.60 9.18 -4.65
C GLU A 36 -16.36 9.69 -3.89
N LYS A 37 -16.20 9.29 -2.62
CA LYS A 37 -14.98 9.57 -1.86
C LYS A 37 -13.87 8.59 -2.22
N ILE A 38 -14.20 7.40 -2.69
CA ILE A 38 -13.24 6.31 -2.89
C ILE A 38 -12.65 6.36 -4.30
N LYS A 39 -11.32 6.31 -4.39
CA LYS A 39 -10.63 6.18 -5.68
C LYS A 39 -9.48 5.19 -5.57
N ASN A 40 -9.57 4.09 -6.29
CA ASN A 40 -8.46 3.16 -6.42
C ASN A 40 -7.36 3.75 -7.31
N VAL A 41 -6.15 3.85 -6.75
CA VAL A 41 -4.97 4.39 -7.44
C VAL A 41 -3.79 3.41 -7.48
N GLY A 42 -3.94 2.23 -6.88
CA GLY A 42 -2.86 1.27 -6.71
C GLY A 42 -1.92 1.61 -5.56
N ASN A 43 -1.05 0.66 -5.22
CA ASN A 43 -0.15 0.77 -4.08
C ASN A 43 1.15 1.51 -4.44
N ILE A 44 1.33 2.71 -3.88
CA ILE A 44 2.53 3.55 -4.10
C ILE A 44 3.86 2.88 -3.70
N MET A 45 3.82 1.86 -2.82
CA MET A 45 5.02 1.10 -2.46
C MET A 45 5.59 0.35 -3.66
N ILE A 46 4.75 -0.01 -4.65
CA ILE A 46 5.21 -0.65 -5.90
C ILE A 46 6.07 0.31 -6.71
N ASP A 47 5.74 1.60 -6.77
CA ASP A 47 6.53 2.60 -7.49
C ASP A 47 7.95 2.69 -6.92
N THR A 48 8.05 2.67 -5.58
CA THR A 48 9.33 2.67 -4.88
C THR A 48 10.09 1.37 -5.13
N LEU A 49 9.42 0.23 -5.10
CA LEU A 49 10.02 -1.07 -5.38
C LEU A 49 10.60 -1.11 -6.80
N ILE A 50 9.82 -0.73 -7.80
CA ILE A 50 10.24 -0.73 -9.21
C ILE A 50 11.45 0.20 -9.40
N ARG A 51 11.42 1.41 -8.81
CA ARG A 51 12.54 2.36 -8.92
C ARG A 51 13.85 1.81 -8.37
N ASN A 52 13.80 0.95 -7.36
CA ASN A 52 14.99 0.40 -6.70
C ASN A 52 15.25 -1.07 -7.08
N TYR A 53 14.49 -1.63 -8.02
CA TYR A 53 14.46 -3.06 -8.29
C TYR A 53 15.84 -3.62 -8.63
N ASP A 54 16.57 -2.99 -9.55
CA ASP A 54 17.89 -3.45 -9.98
C ASP A 54 18.93 -3.42 -8.85
N GLU A 55 18.90 -2.40 -8.00
CA GLU A 55 19.79 -2.27 -6.86
C GLU A 55 19.48 -3.34 -5.80
N ILE A 56 18.19 -3.54 -5.51
CA ILE A 56 17.71 -4.58 -4.58
C ILE A 56 18.16 -5.96 -5.06
N VAL A 57 17.89 -6.30 -6.33
CA VAL A 57 18.26 -7.59 -6.93
C VAL A 57 19.77 -7.78 -6.91
N SER A 58 20.55 -6.76 -7.28
CA SER A 58 22.01 -6.82 -7.26
C SER A 58 22.55 -7.09 -5.85
N LYS A 59 22.03 -6.41 -4.82
CA LYS A 59 22.43 -6.61 -3.42
C LYS A 59 22.03 -7.98 -2.89
N ILE A 60 20.83 -8.48 -3.22
CA ILE A 60 20.37 -9.82 -2.84
C ILE A 60 21.29 -10.89 -3.43
N ILE A 61 21.61 -10.80 -4.73
CA ILE A 61 22.51 -11.76 -5.41
C ILE A 61 23.93 -11.71 -4.82
N LEU A 62 24.47 -10.52 -4.57
CA LEU A 62 25.79 -10.34 -3.97
C LEU A 62 25.84 -10.94 -2.56
N ASN A 63 24.82 -10.71 -1.73
CA ASN A 63 24.75 -11.27 -0.39
C ASN A 63 24.62 -12.80 -0.40
N HIS A 64 23.85 -13.39 -1.32
CA HIS A 64 23.75 -14.84 -1.45
C HIS A 64 25.04 -15.53 -1.93
N ARG A 65 25.93 -14.82 -2.64
CA ARG A 65 27.26 -15.34 -3.02
C ARG A 65 28.27 -15.34 -1.89
N VAL A 66 28.12 -14.44 -0.91
CA VAL A 66 29.03 -14.34 0.25
C VAL A 66 28.71 -15.40 1.31
N PHE A 67 27.43 -15.77 1.48
CA PHE A 67 27.01 -16.79 2.46
C PHE A 67 27.19 -18.25 2.01
N ASN A 68 27.56 -18.51 0.75
CA ASN A 68 27.83 -19.85 0.21
C ASN A 68 29.35 -20.12 0.03
N ARG A 69 30.21 -19.42 0.78
CA ARG A 69 31.64 -19.68 0.87
C ARG A 69 32.04 -19.99 2.30
#